data_AF-D4AQA9-F1
#
_entry.id   AF-D4AQA9-F1
#
_cell.length_a   1.000
_cell.length_b   1.000
_cell.length_c   1.000
_cell.angle_alpha   90.00
_cell.angle_beta   90.00
_cell.angle_gamma   90.00
#
_symmetry.space_group_name_H-M   'P 1'
#
loop_
_entity.id
_entity.type
_entity.pdbx_description
1 polymer ?
#
loop_
_entity_poly.entity_id
_entity_poly.type
_entity_poly.pdbx_seq_one_letter_code
_entity_poly.pdbx_strand_id
1 'polypeptide(L)'
;MSILKMMLIYFAIFWVVNAAQLLDIDSQGVIPGAYIVVMKDRVSSLEFSSHVRWLKRTHRRNLAKRATPFTEGLGATWDIAGWQAYSGSFDEDTVQEILNHENVEFVEPNKEMQVASTIKQGNVTWGLSRISHKENSSHDYVSTYGEGENITFYGIDSGIDINQADFTGRARWGINLADHVDTDCNGHGTHTAGTVAGQKFGILKKASIVSIKILDCYGYGDITRYINGLNWAINDAKERGLLGKSVMNISLKTRRSRAVNEATVRAQEAGIFIAVAAGNQATSAEFYSPGSAPEVCTVGASTRNDTKAIFSNYGELGMSWSCILFYTTGTNVNHTVDLFAPGEYIRSTLPHNLTGLMSGTSMATPHVCGVGGLIMATEGLAPEKVCDRLKELANPTIQNPGFNTTNKLLYNGSGA
;
A
#
# COMPACT_ATOMS: atom_id res chain seq x y z
N MET A 1 53.91 -29.10 48.79
CA MET A 1 53.44 -30.47 49.14
C MET A 1 51.97 -30.58 48.79
N SER A 2 51.60 -31.71 48.18
CA SER A 2 50.27 -32.13 47.72
C SER A 2 49.71 -31.53 46.42
N ILE A 3 49.76 -32.40 45.41
CA ILE A 3 49.17 -32.37 44.08
C ILE A 3 47.68 -32.70 44.19
N LEU A 4 46.81 -32.02 43.43
CA LEU A 4 45.51 -32.59 43.02
C LEU A 4 45.17 -32.23 41.56
N LYS A 5 44.71 -33.26 40.85
CA LYS A 5 44.56 -33.44 39.40
C LYS A 5 43.43 -32.62 38.76
N MET A 6 43.77 -31.89 37.70
CA MET A 6 43.31 -32.06 36.30
C MET A 6 41.88 -32.60 36.03
N MET A 7 41.02 -31.75 35.43
CA MET A 7 40.01 -32.13 34.42
C MET A 7 40.09 -31.14 33.25
N LEU A 8 40.36 -31.67 32.05
CA LEU A 8 40.28 -30.96 30.77
C LEU A 8 38.81 -30.84 30.32
N ILE A 9 38.44 -29.66 29.81
CA ILE A 9 37.26 -29.48 28.96
C ILE A 9 37.78 -29.04 27.58
N TYR A 10 37.57 -29.88 26.57
CA TYR A 10 37.79 -29.55 25.16
C TYR A 10 36.65 -28.65 24.67
N PHE A 11 36.97 -27.42 24.24
CA PHE A 11 36.07 -26.60 23.43
C PHE A 11 36.30 -26.95 21.95
N ALA A 12 35.34 -27.63 21.34
CA ALA A 12 35.24 -27.71 19.88
C ALA A 12 34.61 -26.40 19.37
N ILE A 13 35.40 -25.59 18.65
CA ILE A 13 34.92 -24.41 17.93
C ILE A 13 34.19 -24.92 16.68
N PHE A 14 32.85 -24.94 16.72
CA PHE A 14 32.04 -25.05 15.51
C PHE A 14 32.07 -23.69 14.80
N TRP A 15 32.71 -23.64 13.63
CA TRP A 15 32.51 -22.55 12.67
C TRP A 15 31.10 -22.70 12.10
N VAL A 16 30.17 -21.84 12.53
CA VAL A 16 28.88 -21.70 11.84
C VAL A 16 29.18 -21.02 10.51
N VAL A 17 29.19 -21.80 9.43
CA VAL A 17 29.19 -21.26 8.07
C VAL A 17 27.85 -20.54 7.90
N ASN A 18 27.86 -19.20 7.82
CA ASN A 18 26.66 -18.46 7.44
C ASN A 18 26.28 -18.92 6.02
N ALA A 19 25.16 -19.64 5.92
CA ALA A 19 24.53 -19.99 4.65
C ALA A 19 24.08 -18.70 3.95
N ALA A 20 24.13 -18.70 2.63
CA ALA A 20 23.66 -17.55 1.87
C ALA A 20 22.15 -17.37 2.04
N GLN A 21 21.69 -16.12 1.97
CA GLN A 21 20.27 -15.80 2.05
C GLN A 21 19.73 -15.44 0.67
N LEU A 22 18.49 -15.83 0.39
CA LEU A 22 17.72 -15.30 -0.74
C LEU A 22 17.09 -13.98 -0.26
N LEU A 23 17.56 -12.86 -0.78
CA LEU A 23 17.00 -11.55 -0.49
C LEU A 23 15.82 -11.30 -1.44
N ASP A 24 14.60 -11.43 -0.94
CA ASP A 24 13.37 -11.08 -1.67
C ASP A 24 12.63 -9.97 -0.91
N ILE A 25 13.18 -8.75 -0.99
CA ILE A 25 12.69 -7.60 -0.22
C ILE A 25 11.45 -6.98 -0.87
N ASP A 26 11.20 -7.24 -2.16
CA ASP A 26 10.03 -6.76 -2.91
C ASP A 26 9.86 -7.56 -4.21
N SER A 27 8.63 -7.99 -4.49
CA SER A 27 8.25 -8.74 -5.69
C SER A 27 8.08 -7.88 -6.95
N GLN A 28 8.08 -6.54 -6.83
CA GLN A 28 7.96 -5.67 -8.00
C GLN A 28 9.21 -5.65 -8.87
N GLY A 29 8.97 -5.57 -10.18
CA GLY A 29 10.03 -5.51 -11.20
C GLY A 29 10.84 -6.80 -11.34
N VAL A 30 10.53 -7.86 -10.60
CA VAL A 30 11.27 -9.13 -10.65
C VAL A 30 11.15 -9.74 -12.05
N ILE A 31 12.30 -10.02 -12.65
CA ILE A 31 12.42 -10.73 -13.92
C ILE A 31 12.41 -12.23 -13.63
N PRO A 32 11.34 -12.98 -13.97
CA PRO A 32 11.19 -14.36 -13.54
C PRO A 32 12.37 -15.25 -13.93
N GLY A 33 12.89 -15.99 -12.95
CA GLY A 33 14.00 -16.93 -13.15
C GLY A 33 15.37 -16.28 -13.34
N ALA A 34 15.48 -14.94 -13.34
CA ALA A 34 16.75 -14.23 -13.41
C ALA A 34 17.21 -13.79 -12.01
N TYR A 35 18.50 -13.95 -11.73
CA TYR A 35 19.08 -13.70 -10.41
C TYR A 35 20.41 -12.96 -10.51
N ILE A 36 20.74 -12.22 -9.44
CA ILE A 36 22.06 -11.70 -9.11
C ILE A 36 22.60 -12.52 -7.94
N VAL A 37 23.83 -13.03 -8.06
CA VAL A 37 24.50 -13.81 -7.02
C VAL A 37 25.75 -13.06 -6.60
N VAL A 38 25.85 -12.77 -5.31
CA VAL A 38 26.93 -12.00 -4.73
C VAL A 38 27.81 -12.90 -3.87
N MET A 39 29.11 -12.77 -4.05
CA MET A 39 30.12 -13.55 -3.34
C MET A 39 30.55 -12.82 -2.06
N LYS A 40 31.00 -13.58 -1.06
CA LYS A 40 31.57 -13.02 0.17
C LYS A 40 32.84 -12.21 -0.13
N ASP A 41 33.05 -11.10 0.59
CA ASP A 41 34.20 -10.18 0.43
C ASP A 41 35.60 -10.83 0.36
N ARG A 42 35.78 -12.02 0.95
CA ARG A 42 37.09 -12.71 1.04
C ARG A 42 37.38 -13.66 -0.12
N VAL A 43 36.46 -13.80 -1.07
CA VAL A 43 36.63 -14.69 -2.22
C VAL A 43 37.69 -14.11 -3.15
N SER A 44 38.75 -14.86 -3.41
CA SER A 44 39.77 -14.49 -4.38
C SER A 44 39.26 -14.66 -5.81
N SER A 45 39.83 -13.93 -6.78
CA SER A 45 39.46 -14.07 -8.20
C SER A 45 39.61 -15.51 -8.74
N LEU A 46 40.52 -16.31 -8.15
CA LEU A 46 40.69 -17.73 -8.47
C LEU A 46 39.54 -18.59 -7.93
N GLU A 47 39.11 -18.32 -6.69
CA GLU A 47 37.95 -18.99 -6.08
C GLU A 47 36.67 -18.62 -6.82
N PHE A 48 36.50 -17.35 -7.19
CA PHE A 48 35.37 -16.89 -8.00
C PHE A 48 35.32 -17.58 -9.36
N SER A 49 36.44 -17.63 -10.08
CA SER A 49 36.55 -18.36 -11.35
C SER A 49 36.22 -19.85 -11.20
N SER A 50 36.57 -20.44 -10.06
CA SER A 50 36.27 -21.84 -9.75
C SER A 50 34.79 -22.05 -9.43
N HIS A 51 34.18 -21.13 -8.69
CA HIS A 51 32.75 -21.08 -8.42
C HIS A 51 31.95 -20.97 -9.73
N VAL A 52 32.30 -20.04 -10.62
CA VAL A 52 31.62 -19.87 -11.92
C VAL A 52 31.70 -21.15 -12.78
N ARG A 53 32.83 -21.86 -12.75
CA ARG A 53 32.95 -23.17 -13.43
C ARG A 53 32.08 -24.24 -12.79
N TRP A 54 31.99 -24.27 -11.45
CA TRP A 54 31.10 -25.16 -10.73
C TRP A 54 29.64 -24.88 -11.12
N LEU A 55 29.22 -23.63 -11.07
CA LEU A 55 27.87 -23.18 -11.42
C LEU A 55 27.45 -23.66 -12.82
N LYS A 56 28.29 -23.42 -13.83
CA LYS A 56 28.00 -23.85 -15.22
C LYS A 56 27.76 -25.36 -15.33
N ARG A 57 28.47 -26.18 -14.54
CA ARG A 57 28.27 -27.64 -14.50
C ARG A 57 27.00 -28.01 -13.75
N THR A 58 26.74 -27.37 -12.61
CA THR A 58 25.54 -27.58 -11.79
C THR A 58 24.28 -27.25 -12.59
N HIS A 59 24.23 -26.08 -13.22
CA HIS A 59 23.14 -25.65 -14.10
C HIS A 59 22.86 -26.66 -15.20
N ARG A 60 23.90 -27.05 -15.95
CA ARG A 60 23.78 -28.04 -17.04
C ARG A 60 23.27 -29.39 -16.52
N ARG A 61 23.71 -29.81 -15.34
CA ARG A 61 23.27 -31.06 -14.71
C ARG A 61 21.81 -31.00 -14.32
N ASN A 62 21.33 -29.89 -13.77
CA ASN A 62 19.94 -29.74 -13.32
C ASN A 62 18.99 -29.59 -14.52
N LEU A 63 19.37 -28.82 -15.54
CA LEU A 63 18.66 -28.79 -16.82
C LEU A 63 18.58 -30.16 -17.51
N ALA A 64 19.60 -31.02 -17.39
CA ALA A 64 19.53 -32.35 -17.98
C ALA A 64 18.54 -33.29 -17.26
N LYS A 65 18.20 -33.02 -15.99
CA LYS A 65 17.25 -33.83 -15.22
C LYS A 65 15.79 -33.52 -15.55
N ARG A 66 15.50 -32.34 -16.10
CA ARG A 66 14.14 -31.88 -16.35
C ARG A 66 14.03 -31.38 -17.78
N ALA A 67 12.96 -31.74 -18.49
CA ALA A 67 12.56 -31.03 -19.71
C ALA A 67 12.01 -29.62 -19.38
N THR A 68 12.67 -28.90 -18.48
CA THR A 68 12.34 -27.53 -18.11
C THR A 68 12.63 -26.60 -19.28
N PRO A 69 11.85 -25.51 -19.42
CA PRO A 69 12.15 -24.47 -20.39
C PRO A 69 13.62 -24.06 -20.28
N PHE A 70 14.28 -23.90 -21.43
CA PHE A 70 15.67 -23.48 -21.53
C PHE A 70 15.87 -22.18 -20.75
N THR A 71 16.61 -22.25 -19.64
CA THR A 71 17.15 -21.07 -18.96
C THR A 71 18.60 -20.87 -19.42
N GLU A 72 18.95 -19.63 -19.78
CA GLU A 72 20.24 -19.31 -20.42
C GLU A 72 21.46 -19.67 -19.55
N GLY A 73 21.27 -19.82 -18.24
CA GLY A 73 22.33 -20.10 -17.27
C GLY A 73 23.06 -18.82 -16.89
N LEU A 74 24.39 -18.89 -16.80
CA LEU A 74 25.22 -17.73 -16.45
C LEU A 74 25.10 -16.63 -17.51
N GLY A 75 24.75 -15.43 -17.06
CA GLY A 75 24.80 -14.18 -17.81
C GLY A 75 26.15 -13.46 -17.64
N ALA A 76 26.13 -12.28 -17.03
CA ALA A 76 27.32 -11.45 -16.83
C ALA A 76 28.06 -11.82 -15.53
N THR A 77 29.37 -11.55 -15.49
CA THR A 77 30.20 -11.64 -14.29
C THR A 77 30.87 -10.30 -14.03
N TRP A 78 30.97 -9.92 -12.77
CA TRP A 78 31.53 -8.64 -12.34
C TRP A 78 32.60 -8.84 -11.26
N ASP A 79 33.63 -8.02 -11.33
CA ASP A 79 34.61 -7.78 -10.26
C ASP A 79 34.80 -6.26 -10.19
N ILE A 80 34.12 -5.63 -9.24
CA ILE A 80 34.10 -4.17 -9.07
C ILE A 80 34.83 -3.87 -7.76
N ALA A 81 36.12 -3.56 -7.87
CA ALA A 81 36.98 -3.26 -6.72
C ALA A 81 36.95 -4.34 -5.62
N GLY A 82 36.95 -5.63 -6.01
CA GLY A 82 36.91 -6.77 -5.09
C GLY A 82 35.49 -7.27 -4.79
N TRP A 83 34.45 -6.51 -5.15
CA TRP A 83 33.09 -7.00 -5.11
C TRP A 83 32.82 -7.92 -6.30
N GLN A 84 32.68 -9.22 -6.03
CA GLN A 84 32.51 -10.25 -7.04
C GLN A 84 31.07 -10.74 -7.06
N ALA A 85 30.48 -10.73 -8.26
CA ALA A 85 29.10 -11.13 -8.45
C ALA A 85 28.86 -11.61 -9.89
N TYR A 86 27.73 -12.27 -10.12
CA TYR A 86 27.28 -12.60 -11.46
C TYR A 86 25.76 -12.58 -11.58
N SER A 87 25.27 -12.45 -12.81
CA SER A 87 23.87 -12.68 -13.13
C SER A 87 23.66 -14.00 -13.83
N GLY A 88 22.44 -14.50 -13.82
CA GLY A 88 22.04 -15.60 -14.68
C GLY A 88 20.59 -16.00 -14.51
N SER A 89 20.11 -16.83 -15.43
CA SER A 89 18.79 -17.43 -15.37
C SER A 89 18.88 -18.88 -14.95
N PHE A 90 18.23 -19.23 -13.83
CA PHE A 90 18.38 -20.51 -13.16
C PHE A 90 17.02 -21.10 -12.80
N ASP A 91 16.93 -22.43 -12.80
CA ASP A 91 15.80 -23.14 -12.20
C ASP A 91 15.95 -23.20 -10.67
N GLU A 92 14.85 -23.49 -9.97
CA GLU A 92 14.80 -23.54 -8.51
C GLU A 92 15.89 -24.47 -7.92
N ASP A 93 16.10 -25.64 -8.52
CA ASP A 93 17.12 -26.59 -8.06
C ASP A 93 18.53 -25.99 -8.12
N THR A 94 18.86 -25.25 -9.19
CA THR A 94 20.15 -24.58 -9.32
C THR A 94 20.27 -23.42 -8.32
N VAL A 95 19.21 -22.65 -8.08
CA VAL A 95 19.20 -21.58 -7.06
C VAL A 95 19.47 -22.15 -5.66
N GLN A 96 18.82 -23.25 -5.29
CA GLN A 96 19.04 -23.90 -4.00
C GLN A 96 20.49 -24.38 -3.84
N GLU A 97 21.12 -24.87 -4.92
CA GLU A 97 22.53 -25.25 -4.86
C GLU A 97 23.46 -24.04 -4.75
N ILE A 98 23.15 -22.93 -5.42
CA ILE A 98 23.90 -21.67 -5.29
C ILE A 98 23.84 -21.17 -3.83
N LEU A 99 22.65 -21.15 -3.23
CA LEU A 99 22.45 -20.71 -1.83
C LEU A 99 23.26 -21.53 -0.82
N ASN A 100 23.51 -22.81 -1.13
CA ASN A 100 24.29 -23.71 -0.29
C ASN A 100 25.82 -23.64 -0.55
N HIS A 101 26.28 -22.86 -1.54
CA HIS A 101 27.69 -22.77 -1.86
C HIS A 101 28.43 -21.84 -0.88
N GLU A 102 29.53 -22.31 -0.27
CA GLU A 102 30.22 -21.63 0.84
C GLU A 102 30.67 -20.20 0.55
N ASN A 103 31.03 -19.92 -0.71
CA ASN A 103 31.50 -18.60 -1.17
C ASN A 103 30.38 -17.59 -1.45
N VAL A 104 29.13 -18.02 -1.55
CA VAL A 104 28.00 -17.12 -1.84
C VAL A 104 27.60 -16.39 -0.56
N GLU A 105 27.41 -15.09 -0.65
CA GLU A 105 26.92 -14.26 0.44
C GLU A 105 25.40 -14.16 0.41
N PHE A 106 24.85 -13.80 -0.76
CA PHE A 106 23.41 -13.78 -0.98
C PHE A 106 23.07 -13.98 -2.46
N VAL A 107 21.80 -14.31 -2.69
CA VAL A 107 21.16 -14.33 -4.01
C VAL A 107 20.00 -13.34 -3.96
N GLU A 108 19.81 -12.57 -5.01
CA GLU A 108 18.68 -11.64 -5.15
C GLU A 108 18.02 -11.87 -6.53
N PRO A 109 16.68 -11.86 -6.64
CA PRO A 109 16.02 -11.81 -7.94
C PRO A 109 16.47 -10.58 -8.75
N ASN A 110 16.77 -10.75 -10.03
CA ASN A 110 17.09 -9.62 -10.90
C ASN A 110 15.83 -8.78 -11.16
N LYS A 111 15.98 -7.45 -11.21
CA LYS A 111 14.85 -6.52 -11.31
C LYS A 111 15.01 -5.54 -12.46
N GLU A 112 13.89 -5.13 -13.02
CA GLU A 112 13.84 -4.02 -13.98
C GLU A 112 14.23 -2.70 -13.30
N MET A 113 15.07 -1.90 -13.96
CA MET A 113 15.41 -0.55 -13.52
C MET A 113 14.70 0.47 -14.42
N GLN A 114 14.02 1.44 -13.82
CA GLN A 114 13.34 2.52 -14.53
C GLN A 114 13.97 3.88 -14.18
N VAL A 115 13.91 4.84 -15.11
CA VAL A 115 14.34 6.21 -14.84
C VAL A 115 13.45 6.81 -13.75
N ALA A 116 14.06 7.30 -12.66
CA ALA A 116 13.35 8.08 -11.66
C ALA A 116 12.85 9.39 -12.30
N SER A 117 11.57 9.41 -12.69
CA SER A 117 10.91 10.57 -13.28
C SER A 117 9.60 10.86 -12.54
N THR A 118 9.34 12.14 -12.33
CA THR A 118 8.06 12.63 -11.79
C THR A 118 7.21 13.19 -12.90
N ILE A 119 5.90 12.95 -12.84
CA ILE A 119 4.90 13.58 -13.70
C ILE A 119 4.39 14.82 -12.98
N LYS A 120 4.38 15.95 -13.69
CA LYS A 120 3.92 17.26 -13.18
C LYS A 120 2.67 17.70 -13.91
N GLN A 121 1.59 17.94 -13.18
CA GLN A 121 0.33 18.47 -13.70
C GLN A 121 0.09 19.89 -13.14
N GLY A 122 -0.04 20.88 -14.02
CA GLY A 122 -0.44 22.24 -13.62
C GLY A 122 -1.96 22.41 -13.48
N ASN A 123 -2.40 23.50 -12.83
CA ASN A 123 -3.80 23.89 -12.69
C ASN A 123 -4.69 22.80 -12.06
N VAL A 124 -4.19 22.23 -10.95
CA VAL A 124 -4.86 21.16 -10.20
C VAL A 124 -5.71 21.72 -9.06
N THR A 125 -6.46 20.85 -8.39
CA THR A 125 -7.12 21.22 -7.14
C THR A 125 -6.07 21.48 -6.06
N TRP A 126 -6.41 22.34 -5.10
CA TRP A 126 -5.53 22.61 -3.97
C TRP A 126 -5.21 21.32 -3.19
N GLY A 127 -6.16 20.37 -3.14
CA GLY A 127 -5.96 19.08 -2.50
C GLY A 127 -4.84 18.28 -3.12
N LEU A 128 -4.86 18.10 -4.45
CA LEU A 128 -3.76 17.45 -5.17
C LEU A 128 -2.43 18.17 -4.93
N SER A 129 -2.40 19.50 -5.07
CA SER A 129 -1.16 20.24 -4.88
C SER A 129 -0.58 20.10 -3.47
N ARG A 130 -1.45 20.14 -2.46
CA ARG A 130 -1.03 20.06 -1.06
C ARG A 130 -0.46 18.70 -0.70
N ILE A 131 -1.04 17.61 -1.22
CA ILE A 131 -0.54 16.25 -0.91
C ILE A 131 0.75 15.91 -1.65
N SER A 132 1.15 16.68 -2.66
CA SER A 132 2.38 16.44 -3.41
C SER A 132 3.55 17.34 -3.05
N HIS A 133 3.41 18.24 -2.07
CA HIS A 133 4.48 19.15 -1.66
C HIS A 133 4.65 19.14 -0.14
N LYS A 134 5.88 19.34 0.32
CA LYS A 134 6.14 19.58 1.74
C LYS A 134 5.58 20.93 2.19
N GLU A 135 5.83 21.96 1.39
CA GLU A 135 5.39 23.33 1.63
C GLU A 135 4.09 23.67 0.91
N ASN A 136 3.26 24.48 1.56
CA ASN A 136 1.96 24.91 1.06
C ASN A 136 2.06 26.19 0.20
N SER A 137 2.85 26.12 -0.87
CA SER A 137 3.07 27.27 -1.78
C SER A 137 2.91 26.93 -3.26
N SER A 138 2.84 25.64 -3.60
CA SER A 138 2.67 25.19 -4.98
C SER A 138 1.21 25.17 -5.43
N HIS A 139 1.03 25.13 -6.75
CA HIS A 139 -0.28 25.02 -7.41
C HIS A 139 -0.28 23.91 -8.49
N ASP A 140 0.77 23.09 -8.51
CA ASP A 140 0.88 21.91 -9.36
C ASP A 140 0.81 20.63 -8.53
N TYR A 141 0.60 19.50 -9.20
CA TYR A 141 0.65 18.17 -8.63
C TYR A 141 1.87 17.44 -9.19
N VAL A 142 2.67 16.85 -8.30
CA VAL A 142 3.85 16.04 -8.64
C VAL A 142 3.60 14.60 -8.20
N SER A 143 3.66 13.65 -9.13
CA SER A 143 3.47 12.23 -8.86
C SER A 143 4.63 11.41 -9.40
N THR A 144 4.83 10.23 -8.84
CA THR A 144 5.68 9.19 -9.43
C THR A 144 5.09 8.67 -10.74
N TYR A 145 5.95 8.08 -11.59
CA TYR A 145 5.55 7.45 -12.84
C TYR A 145 4.57 6.27 -12.62
N GLY A 146 3.78 5.93 -13.63
CA GLY A 146 2.82 4.82 -13.59
C GLY A 146 1.40 5.21 -13.18
N GLU A 147 1.22 6.26 -12.35
CA GLU A 147 -0.10 6.84 -12.00
C GLU A 147 -1.18 5.79 -11.58
N GLY A 148 -0.77 4.74 -10.86
CA GLY A 148 -1.67 3.69 -10.37
C GLY A 148 -2.00 2.58 -11.39
N GLU A 149 -1.17 2.38 -12.41
CA GLU A 149 -1.27 1.23 -13.32
C GLU A 149 -1.30 -0.10 -12.53
N ASN A 150 -2.14 -1.04 -12.97
CA ASN A 150 -2.42 -2.32 -12.31
C ASN A 150 -3.11 -2.26 -10.93
N ILE A 151 -3.50 -1.09 -10.42
CA ILE A 151 -4.33 -0.97 -9.23
C ILE A 151 -5.82 -1.00 -9.62
N THR A 152 -6.62 -1.69 -8.81
CA THR A 152 -8.08 -1.63 -8.87
C THR A 152 -8.65 -0.88 -7.67
N PHE A 153 -9.43 0.16 -7.94
CA PHE A 153 -10.18 0.90 -6.92
C PHE A 153 -11.61 0.36 -6.81
N TYR A 154 -11.97 -0.12 -5.62
CA TYR A 154 -13.35 -0.45 -5.25
C TYR A 154 -13.98 0.73 -4.49
N GLY A 155 -15.01 1.36 -5.09
CA GLY A 155 -15.77 2.42 -4.44
C GLY A 155 -17.06 1.88 -3.83
N ILE A 156 -17.09 1.74 -2.52
CA ILE A 156 -18.28 1.32 -1.76
C ILE A 156 -19.04 2.54 -1.23
N ASP A 157 -20.14 2.91 -1.91
CA ASP A 157 -20.80 4.20 -1.71
C ASP A 157 -22.26 4.21 -2.25
N SER A 158 -22.77 5.35 -2.71
CA SER A 158 -24.07 5.53 -3.39
C SER A 158 -24.12 5.02 -4.84
N GLY A 159 -23.02 4.42 -5.31
CA GLY A 159 -22.74 4.10 -6.70
C GLY A 159 -21.73 5.07 -7.31
N ILE A 160 -21.26 4.77 -8.51
CA ILE A 160 -20.39 5.64 -9.32
C ILE A 160 -21.02 5.76 -10.70
N ASP A 161 -21.13 6.97 -11.23
CA ASP A 161 -21.49 7.17 -12.63
C ASP A 161 -20.36 6.65 -13.53
N ILE A 162 -20.48 5.40 -13.99
CA ILE A 162 -19.46 4.74 -14.80
C ILE A 162 -19.27 5.40 -16.19
N ASN A 163 -20.21 6.26 -16.62
CA ASN A 163 -20.13 6.98 -17.89
C ASN A 163 -19.50 8.38 -17.74
N GLN A 164 -19.01 8.72 -16.54
CA GLN A 164 -18.30 9.96 -16.31
C GLN A 164 -17.00 10.00 -17.13
N ALA A 165 -16.88 10.99 -18.01
CA ALA A 165 -15.81 11.17 -18.98
C ALA A 165 -14.42 11.25 -18.31
N ASP A 166 -14.33 11.78 -17.08
CA ASP A 166 -13.07 11.84 -16.35
C ASP A 166 -12.53 10.44 -15.96
N PHE A 167 -13.38 9.40 -15.99
CA PHE A 167 -12.95 8.02 -15.78
C PHE A 167 -12.46 7.34 -17.06
N THR A 168 -12.59 7.99 -18.22
CA THR A 168 -12.02 7.54 -19.50
C THR A 168 -12.34 6.07 -19.84
N GLY A 169 -13.53 5.59 -19.50
CA GLY A 169 -13.97 4.21 -19.73
C GLY A 169 -13.38 3.15 -18.78
N ARG A 170 -12.64 3.55 -17.73
CA ARG A 170 -12.03 2.63 -16.74
C ARG A 170 -13.00 2.16 -15.65
N ALA A 171 -14.21 2.73 -15.59
CA ALA A 171 -15.20 2.42 -14.57
C ALA A 171 -16.19 1.35 -15.03
N ARG A 172 -16.51 0.41 -14.15
CA ARG A 172 -17.55 -0.62 -14.33
C ARG A 172 -18.41 -0.79 -13.09
N TRP A 173 -19.61 -1.32 -13.29
CA TRP A 173 -20.43 -1.81 -12.18
C TRP A 173 -19.86 -3.11 -11.60
N GLY A 174 -19.93 -3.22 -10.27
CA GLY A 174 -19.67 -4.44 -9.52
C GLY A 174 -20.97 -5.05 -9.02
N ILE A 175 -21.54 -4.46 -7.97
CA ILE A 175 -22.83 -4.89 -7.40
C ILE A 175 -23.64 -3.69 -6.90
N ASN A 176 -24.96 -3.80 -7.00
CA ASN A 176 -25.92 -2.89 -6.38
C ASN A 176 -26.72 -3.64 -5.32
N LEU A 177 -26.61 -3.17 -4.07
CA LEU A 177 -27.27 -3.72 -2.89
C LEU A 177 -28.27 -2.73 -2.27
N ALA A 178 -28.43 -1.55 -2.84
CA ALA A 178 -29.29 -0.50 -2.30
C ALA A 178 -30.70 -0.55 -2.91
N ASP A 179 -30.78 -0.78 -4.22
CA ASP A 179 -32.01 -0.72 -5.01
C ASP A 179 -31.87 -1.58 -6.30
N HIS A 180 -32.57 -1.19 -7.37
CA HIS A 180 -32.61 -1.90 -8.66
C HIS A 180 -32.13 -1.04 -9.83
N VAL A 181 -31.52 0.11 -9.57
CA VAL A 181 -31.09 1.05 -10.62
C VAL A 181 -29.60 1.36 -10.44
N ASP A 182 -28.81 0.92 -11.41
CA ASP A 182 -27.36 1.10 -11.45
C ASP A 182 -27.00 2.54 -11.85
N THR A 183 -27.21 3.47 -10.90
CA THR A 183 -26.90 4.89 -11.01
C THR A 183 -26.39 5.45 -9.68
N ASP A 184 -25.54 6.46 -9.74
CA ASP A 184 -25.22 7.31 -8.59
C ASP A 184 -26.15 8.53 -8.55
N CYS A 185 -27.36 8.35 -8.02
CA CYS A 185 -28.34 9.43 -7.87
C CYS A 185 -28.02 10.40 -6.72
N ASN A 186 -27.08 10.08 -5.84
CA ASN A 186 -26.67 10.95 -4.74
C ASN A 186 -25.51 11.87 -5.15
N GLY A 187 -24.56 11.34 -5.94
CA GLY A 187 -23.37 12.02 -6.43
C GLY A 187 -22.14 11.90 -5.52
N HIS A 188 -22.30 11.41 -4.29
CA HIS A 188 -21.22 11.25 -3.33
C HIS A 188 -20.18 10.22 -3.79
N GLY A 189 -20.61 9.04 -4.25
CA GLY A 189 -19.70 8.01 -4.74
C GLY A 189 -18.94 8.42 -6.00
N THR A 190 -19.57 9.10 -6.95
CA THR A 190 -18.88 9.66 -8.13
C THR A 190 -17.84 10.71 -7.73
N HIS A 191 -18.16 11.58 -6.76
CA HIS A 191 -17.22 12.61 -6.28
C HIS A 191 -15.98 12.02 -5.62
N THR A 192 -16.17 11.04 -4.73
CA THR A 192 -15.04 10.36 -4.07
C THR A 192 -14.22 9.57 -5.09
N ALA A 193 -14.86 8.86 -6.03
CA ALA A 193 -14.19 8.14 -7.11
C ALA A 193 -13.37 9.05 -8.03
N GLY A 194 -13.87 10.26 -8.33
CA GLY A 194 -13.12 11.28 -9.07
C GLY A 194 -11.82 11.68 -8.39
N THR A 195 -11.83 11.78 -7.05
CA THR A 195 -10.64 12.13 -6.26
C THR A 195 -9.66 10.96 -6.14
N VAL A 196 -10.14 9.72 -6.14
CA VAL A 196 -9.25 8.54 -6.15
C VAL A 196 -8.63 8.36 -7.53
N ALA A 197 -9.45 8.27 -8.57
CA ALA A 197 -9.05 7.69 -9.86
C ALA A 197 -9.49 8.48 -11.10
N GLY A 198 -10.03 9.69 -10.97
CA GLY A 198 -10.34 10.57 -12.11
C GLY A 198 -9.08 11.06 -12.84
N GLN A 199 -9.17 11.28 -14.16
CA GLN A 199 -8.05 11.76 -14.96
C GLN A 199 -7.63 13.19 -14.57
N LYS A 200 -8.60 14.07 -14.29
CA LYS A 200 -8.37 15.47 -13.96
C LYS A 200 -8.14 15.69 -12.48
N PHE A 201 -8.96 15.07 -11.64
CA PHE A 201 -8.99 15.32 -10.19
C PHE A 201 -8.35 14.21 -9.35
N GLY A 202 -8.09 13.05 -9.96
CA GLY A 202 -7.64 11.87 -9.25
C GLY A 202 -6.13 11.72 -9.17
N ILE A 203 -5.75 10.76 -8.32
CA ILE A 203 -4.37 10.37 -8.01
C ILE A 203 -3.98 9.12 -8.80
N LEU A 204 -4.85 8.11 -8.80
CA LEU A 204 -4.70 6.86 -9.54
C LEU A 204 -5.30 6.98 -10.95
N LYS A 205 -4.72 7.87 -11.77
CA LYS A 205 -5.25 8.22 -13.10
C LYS A 205 -5.29 7.04 -14.08
N LYS A 206 -4.58 5.94 -13.81
CA LYS A 206 -4.61 4.70 -14.61
C LYS A 206 -5.29 3.50 -13.94
N ALA A 207 -5.81 3.64 -12.71
CA ALA A 207 -6.46 2.53 -12.03
C ALA A 207 -7.80 2.13 -12.69
N SER A 208 -8.15 0.84 -12.59
CA SER A 208 -9.50 0.38 -12.88
C SER A 208 -10.46 0.76 -11.76
N ILE A 209 -11.72 1.08 -12.07
CA ILE A 209 -12.71 1.54 -11.07
C ILE A 209 -13.89 0.56 -11.03
N VAL A 210 -14.24 0.08 -9.84
CA VAL A 210 -15.37 -0.83 -9.61
C VAL A 210 -16.36 -0.19 -8.64
N SER A 211 -17.59 0.01 -9.12
CA SER A 211 -18.69 0.59 -8.35
C SER A 211 -19.40 -0.47 -7.51
N ILE A 212 -19.47 -0.25 -6.19
CA ILE A 212 -20.24 -1.05 -5.24
C ILE A 212 -21.26 -0.12 -4.57
N LYS A 213 -22.53 -0.24 -4.94
CA LYS A 213 -23.59 0.61 -4.41
C LYS A 213 -24.24 -0.03 -3.20
N ILE A 214 -24.14 0.62 -2.05
CA ILE A 214 -24.77 0.21 -0.79
C ILE A 214 -25.66 1.30 -0.18
N LEU A 215 -25.58 2.53 -0.70
CA LEU A 215 -26.46 3.64 -0.31
C LEU A 215 -27.50 3.93 -1.39
N ASP A 216 -28.70 4.29 -0.95
CA ASP A 216 -29.76 4.81 -1.81
C ASP A 216 -29.52 6.27 -2.26
N CYS A 217 -30.46 6.84 -3.01
CA CYS A 217 -30.35 8.23 -3.50
C CYS A 217 -30.28 9.29 -2.39
N TYR A 218 -30.74 8.97 -1.18
CA TYR A 218 -30.70 9.86 -0.04
C TYR A 218 -29.44 9.66 0.81
N GLY A 219 -28.55 8.74 0.42
CA GLY A 219 -27.31 8.43 1.12
C GLY A 219 -27.49 7.47 2.29
N TYR A 220 -28.58 6.71 2.34
CA TYR A 220 -28.84 5.73 3.40
C TYR A 220 -28.57 4.29 2.95
N GLY A 221 -27.98 3.53 3.87
CA GLY A 221 -27.79 2.09 3.78
C GLY A 221 -27.75 1.49 5.18
N ASP A 222 -27.59 0.17 5.26
CA ASP A 222 -27.53 -0.56 6.52
C ASP A 222 -26.23 -1.38 6.63
N ILE A 223 -25.97 -1.91 7.83
CA ILE A 223 -24.77 -2.71 8.11
C ILE A 223 -24.72 -3.98 7.27
N THR A 224 -25.87 -4.57 6.93
CA THR A 224 -25.94 -5.79 6.11
C THR A 224 -25.44 -5.50 4.70
N ARG A 225 -25.92 -4.42 4.07
CA ARG A 225 -25.44 -3.96 2.74
C ARG A 225 -23.96 -3.63 2.77
N TYR A 226 -23.50 -2.97 3.83
CA TYR A 226 -22.08 -2.67 4.04
C TYR A 226 -21.21 -3.94 4.04
N ILE A 227 -21.53 -4.92 4.89
CA ILE A 227 -20.76 -6.16 5.00
C ILE A 227 -20.86 -6.98 3.70
N ASN A 228 -22.02 -7.02 3.05
CA ASN A 228 -22.19 -7.68 1.75
C ASN A 228 -21.34 -7.03 0.66
N GLY A 229 -21.23 -5.69 0.65
CA GLY A 229 -20.37 -4.95 -0.27
C GLY A 229 -18.89 -5.30 -0.08
N LEU A 230 -18.41 -5.35 1.17
CA LEU A 230 -17.04 -5.80 1.49
C LEU A 230 -16.80 -7.24 1.04
N ASN A 231 -17.70 -8.15 1.38
CA ASN A 231 -17.60 -9.56 1.00
C ASN A 231 -17.55 -9.74 -0.52
N TRP A 232 -18.40 -9.01 -1.27
CA TRP A 232 -18.38 -9.03 -2.72
C TRP A 232 -17.06 -8.53 -3.30
N ALA A 233 -16.53 -7.41 -2.80
CA ALA A 233 -15.24 -6.85 -3.23
C ALA A 233 -14.08 -7.85 -3.05
N ILE A 234 -14.01 -8.50 -1.89
CA ILE A 234 -12.97 -9.50 -1.60
C ILE A 234 -13.07 -10.67 -2.57
N ASN A 235 -14.28 -11.17 -2.84
CA ASN A 235 -14.47 -12.29 -3.76
C ASN A 235 -14.15 -11.91 -5.21
N ASP A 236 -14.59 -10.74 -5.70
CA ASP A 236 -14.23 -10.23 -7.04
C ASP A 236 -12.70 -10.06 -7.16
N ALA A 237 -12.06 -9.47 -6.15
CA ALA A 237 -10.61 -9.29 -6.14
C ALA A 237 -9.87 -10.64 -6.13
N LYS A 238 -10.34 -11.61 -5.34
CA LYS A 238 -9.76 -12.96 -5.28
C LYS A 238 -9.89 -13.69 -6.61
N GLU A 239 -11.10 -13.73 -7.19
CA GLU A 239 -11.38 -14.42 -8.45
C GLU A 239 -10.60 -13.83 -9.63
N ARG A 240 -10.33 -12.52 -9.59
CA ARG A 240 -9.59 -11.80 -10.64
C ARG A 240 -8.08 -11.66 -10.37
N GLY A 241 -7.57 -12.25 -9.28
CA GLY A 241 -6.14 -12.18 -8.92
C GLY A 241 -5.65 -10.77 -8.56
N LEU A 242 -6.51 -9.96 -7.93
CA LEU A 242 -6.28 -8.55 -7.59
C LEU A 242 -6.01 -8.30 -6.10
N LEU A 243 -5.99 -9.34 -5.26
CA LEU A 243 -5.54 -9.21 -3.87
C LEU A 243 -4.07 -8.74 -3.86
N GLY A 244 -3.74 -7.78 -3.00
CA GLY A 244 -2.46 -7.06 -3.00
C GLY A 244 -2.35 -5.97 -4.06
N LYS A 245 -3.35 -5.81 -4.94
CA LYS A 245 -3.38 -4.81 -6.04
C LYS A 245 -4.69 -4.01 -6.05
N SER A 246 -5.33 -3.92 -4.90
CA SER A 246 -6.65 -3.31 -4.75
C SER A 246 -6.69 -2.31 -3.61
N VAL A 247 -7.39 -1.21 -3.82
CA VAL A 247 -7.68 -0.19 -2.80
C VAL A 247 -9.18 0.04 -2.67
N MET A 248 -9.62 0.45 -1.49
CA MET A 248 -11.01 0.74 -1.18
C MET A 248 -11.16 2.02 -0.38
N ASN A 249 -12.03 2.91 -0.84
CA ASN A 249 -12.41 4.13 -0.15
C ASN A 249 -13.74 3.89 0.56
N ILE A 250 -13.77 4.05 1.88
CA ILE A 250 -14.99 3.92 2.68
C ILE A 250 -15.26 5.25 3.38
N SER A 251 -15.96 6.12 2.66
CA SER A 251 -16.34 7.46 3.11
C SER A 251 -17.68 7.49 3.83
N LEU A 252 -17.92 6.46 4.67
CA LEU A 252 -19.20 6.17 5.31
C LEU A 252 -19.06 6.18 6.82
N LYS A 253 -20.19 6.28 7.52
CA LYS A 253 -20.21 6.22 8.98
C LYS A 253 -21.48 5.59 9.53
N THR A 254 -21.35 4.91 10.65
CA THR A 254 -22.43 4.55 11.58
C THR A 254 -21.94 4.77 13.02
N ARG A 255 -22.82 4.66 14.02
CA ARG A 255 -22.40 4.55 15.42
C ARG A 255 -21.48 3.33 15.58
N ARG A 256 -20.55 3.39 16.54
CA ARG A 256 -19.58 2.31 16.78
C ARG A 256 -20.23 0.93 16.71
N SER A 257 -19.72 0.10 15.81
CA SER A 257 -20.22 -1.24 15.55
C SER A 257 -19.05 -2.20 15.43
N ARG A 258 -19.02 -3.19 16.33
CA ARG A 258 -17.99 -4.24 16.32
C ARG A 258 -17.98 -5.01 15.00
N ALA A 259 -19.15 -5.38 14.48
CA ALA A 259 -19.26 -6.11 13.23
C ALA A 259 -18.74 -5.32 12.02
N VAL A 260 -19.00 -4.01 11.97
CA VAL A 260 -18.47 -3.13 10.90
C VAL A 260 -16.95 -3.06 10.99
N ASN A 261 -16.40 -2.84 12.19
CA ASN A 261 -14.95 -2.76 12.39
C ASN A 261 -14.26 -4.07 12.02
N GLU A 262 -14.72 -5.21 12.56
CA GLU A 262 -14.14 -6.52 12.26
C GLU A 262 -14.24 -6.85 10.75
N ALA A 263 -15.38 -6.63 10.10
CA ALA A 263 -15.51 -6.87 8.66
C ALA A 263 -14.55 -6.00 7.83
N THR A 264 -14.32 -4.75 8.24
CA THR A 264 -13.39 -3.84 7.55
C THR A 264 -11.95 -4.31 7.73
N VAL A 265 -11.54 -4.71 8.94
CA VAL A 265 -10.22 -5.29 9.20
C VAL A 265 -10.00 -6.55 8.36
N ARG A 266 -10.97 -7.47 8.33
CA ARG A 266 -10.87 -8.68 7.50
C ARG A 266 -10.73 -8.39 6.02
N ALA A 267 -11.37 -7.33 5.52
CA ALA A 267 -11.20 -6.90 4.14
C ALA A 267 -9.79 -6.38 3.86
N GLN A 268 -9.16 -5.71 4.83
CA GLN A 268 -7.75 -5.32 4.70
C GLN A 268 -6.81 -6.52 4.76
N GLU A 269 -6.97 -7.40 5.76
CA GLU A 269 -6.20 -8.64 5.89
C GLU A 269 -6.31 -9.56 4.66
N ALA A 270 -7.43 -9.50 3.92
CA ALA A 270 -7.61 -10.24 2.68
C ALA A 270 -6.72 -9.72 1.52
N GLY A 271 -6.15 -8.52 1.64
CA GLY A 271 -5.27 -7.92 0.64
C GLY A 271 -5.89 -6.74 -0.12
N ILE A 272 -6.77 -5.96 0.50
CA ILE A 272 -7.26 -4.69 -0.07
C ILE A 272 -6.85 -3.54 0.85
N PHE A 273 -6.16 -2.51 0.35
CA PHE A 273 -5.87 -1.36 1.20
C PHE A 273 -7.12 -0.52 1.44
N ILE A 274 -7.45 -0.22 2.70
CA ILE A 274 -8.68 0.47 3.08
C ILE A 274 -8.36 1.80 3.78
N ALA A 275 -8.87 2.87 3.19
CA ALA A 275 -8.95 4.18 3.84
C ALA A 275 -10.40 4.45 4.27
N VAL A 276 -10.57 4.91 5.52
CA VAL A 276 -11.89 5.17 6.12
C VAL A 276 -12.02 6.61 6.60
N ALA A 277 -13.24 7.15 6.58
CA ALA A 277 -13.54 8.47 7.11
C ALA A 277 -13.57 8.49 8.65
N ALA A 278 -12.90 9.47 9.28
CA ALA A 278 -12.97 9.66 10.74
C ALA A 278 -14.36 10.13 11.22
N GLY A 279 -15.12 10.79 10.35
CA GLY A 279 -16.45 11.36 10.65
C GLY A 279 -16.45 12.88 10.81
N ASN A 280 -17.65 13.46 10.75
CA ASN A 280 -17.90 14.89 10.60
C ASN A 280 -18.73 15.48 11.76
N GLN A 281 -18.48 15.06 12.99
CA GLN A 281 -19.27 15.46 14.17
C GLN A 281 -18.48 16.32 15.16
N ALA A 282 -17.26 16.72 14.82
CA ALA A 282 -16.36 17.46 15.70
C ALA A 282 -16.22 16.80 17.09
N THR A 283 -16.14 15.46 17.13
CA THR A 283 -16.04 14.65 18.34
C THR A 283 -14.99 13.55 18.15
N SER A 284 -14.85 12.63 19.10
CA SER A 284 -13.92 11.51 18.94
C SER A 284 -14.38 10.53 17.86
N ALA A 285 -13.46 10.14 16.98
CA ALA A 285 -13.65 9.10 15.96
C ALA A 285 -13.96 7.73 16.59
N GLU A 286 -13.59 7.50 17.85
CA GLU A 286 -13.83 6.24 18.58
C GLU A 286 -15.32 5.85 18.65
N PHE A 287 -16.22 6.83 18.53
CA PHE A 287 -17.67 6.62 18.60
C PHE A 287 -18.32 6.22 17.28
N TYR A 288 -17.56 6.14 16.18
CA TYR A 288 -18.07 5.87 14.84
C TYR A 288 -17.33 4.73 14.16
N SER A 289 -18.04 3.99 13.31
CA SER A 289 -17.47 2.92 12.50
C SER A 289 -17.70 3.19 11.02
N PRO A 290 -16.78 2.80 10.12
CA PRO A 290 -15.53 2.09 10.39
C PRO A 290 -14.36 2.96 10.90
N GLY A 291 -14.55 4.27 11.15
CA GLY A 291 -13.48 5.16 11.64
C GLY A 291 -12.87 4.81 13.01
N SER A 292 -13.36 3.79 13.70
CA SER A 292 -12.78 3.22 14.93
C SER A 292 -12.24 1.80 14.74
N ALA A 293 -12.24 1.30 13.51
CA ALA A 293 -11.65 0.00 13.20
C ALA A 293 -10.13 0.12 13.35
N PRO A 294 -9.48 -0.78 14.10
CA PRO A 294 -8.03 -0.81 14.16
C PRO A 294 -7.46 -1.24 12.80
N GLU A 295 -6.16 -1.08 12.61
CA GLU A 295 -5.39 -1.60 11.46
C GLU A 295 -5.77 -1.06 10.08
N VAL A 296 -6.81 -0.24 9.94
CA VAL A 296 -7.18 0.49 8.72
C VAL A 296 -6.77 1.95 8.82
N CYS A 297 -6.67 2.64 7.67
CA CYS A 297 -6.18 4.01 7.65
C CYS A 297 -7.32 5.01 7.87
N THR A 298 -7.44 5.55 9.08
CA THR A 298 -8.51 6.49 9.43
C THR A 298 -8.12 7.94 9.15
N VAL A 299 -8.97 8.64 8.39
CA VAL A 299 -8.62 9.92 7.77
C VAL A 299 -9.45 11.07 8.32
N GLY A 300 -8.77 12.06 8.89
CA GLY A 300 -9.33 13.37 9.26
C GLY A 300 -9.32 14.36 8.09
N ALA A 301 -10.18 15.38 8.15
CA ALA A 301 -10.25 16.43 7.14
C ALA A 301 -9.43 17.66 7.54
N SER A 302 -8.66 18.19 6.60
CA SER A 302 -7.92 19.45 6.72
C SER A 302 -8.46 20.51 5.75
N THR A 303 -8.15 21.77 6.08
CA THR A 303 -8.41 22.95 5.24
C THR A 303 -7.17 23.27 4.40
N ARG A 304 -7.30 24.23 3.47
CA ARG A 304 -6.17 24.72 2.67
C ARG A 304 -5.05 25.33 3.51
N ASN A 305 -5.32 25.76 4.74
CA ASN A 305 -4.36 26.42 5.61
C ASN A 305 -3.72 25.45 6.62
N ASP A 306 -3.65 24.16 6.29
CA ASP A 306 -3.09 23.10 7.15
C ASP A 306 -3.68 23.11 8.57
N THR A 307 -4.97 23.38 8.69
CA THR A 307 -5.70 23.32 9.96
C THR A 307 -6.75 22.21 9.87
N LYS A 308 -7.01 21.49 10.98
CA LYS A 308 -8.13 20.55 11.03
C LYS A 308 -9.43 21.25 10.65
N ALA A 309 -10.20 20.69 9.73
CA ALA A 309 -11.53 21.20 9.41
C ALA A 309 -12.42 21.14 10.65
N ILE A 310 -13.21 22.19 10.89
CA ILE A 310 -13.94 22.35 12.15
C ILE A 310 -14.90 21.18 12.44
N PHE A 311 -15.47 20.58 11.39
CA PHE A 311 -16.36 19.43 11.49
C PHE A 311 -15.63 18.09 11.71
N SER A 312 -14.33 17.99 11.41
CA SER A 312 -13.61 16.72 11.45
C SER A 312 -13.55 16.17 12.86
N ASN A 313 -13.87 14.89 13.00
CA ASN A 313 -13.58 14.13 14.20
C ASN A 313 -12.07 14.10 14.49
N TYR A 314 -11.73 13.88 15.75
CA TYR A 314 -10.38 13.81 16.31
C TYR A 314 -10.18 12.49 17.05
N GLY A 315 -9.00 12.26 17.61
CA GLY A 315 -8.62 11.04 18.34
C GLY A 315 -9.37 10.81 19.65
N GLU A 316 -8.89 9.83 20.41
CA GLU A 316 -9.54 9.34 21.64
C GLU A 316 -9.57 10.38 22.75
N LEU A 317 -10.63 10.43 23.55
CA LEU A 317 -10.73 11.36 24.68
C LEU A 317 -9.79 11.04 25.86
N GLY A 318 -8.90 10.06 25.74
CA GLY A 318 -7.86 9.75 26.75
C GLY A 318 -8.41 9.21 28.08
N MET A 319 -9.71 8.91 28.15
CA MET A 319 -10.31 8.22 29.29
C MET A 319 -9.96 6.73 29.19
N SER A 320 -8.82 6.37 29.79
CA SER A 320 -8.33 5.01 30.07
C SER A 320 -9.29 3.89 29.67
N TRP A 321 -9.16 3.44 28.41
CA TRP A 321 -9.71 2.17 27.91
C TRP A 321 -8.89 0.98 28.45
N SER A 322 -8.49 1.02 29.72
CA SER A 322 -7.94 -0.15 30.44
C SER A 322 -8.95 -1.32 30.54
N CYS A 323 -10.14 -1.18 29.94
CA CYS A 323 -11.12 -2.25 29.73
C CYS A 323 -11.20 -2.78 28.29
N ILE A 324 -10.42 -2.27 27.33
CA ILE A 324 -10.21 -2.94 26.03
C ILE A 324 -8.71 -3.12 25.81
N LEU A 325 -8.16 -3.97 26.68
CA LEU A 325 -7.04 -4.82 26.33
C LEU A 325 -7.61 -6.06 25.65
N PHE A 326 -7.20 -6.33 24.41
CA PHE A 326 -6.65 -7.60 23.93
C PHE A 326 -6.39 -7.41 22.43
N TYR A 327 -5.17 -7.72 21.99
CA TYR A 327 -4.59 -7.54 20.64
C TYR A 327 -4.02 -6.14 20.34
N THR A 328 -2.82 -5.88 20.85
CA THR A 328 -1.61 -5.60 20.03
C THR A 328 -0.46 -5.23 20.97
N THR A 329 0.55 -6.10 21.03
CA THR A 329 1.84 -5.81 21.63
C THR A 329 2.68 -5.02 20.63
N GLY A 330 2.74 -3.70 20.78
CA GLY A 330 3.60 -2.83 19.97
C GLY A 330 3.52 -1.39 20.46
N THR A 331 4.67 -0.80 20.80
CA THR A 331 4.84 0.48 21.53
C THR A 331 4.55 1.74 20.70
N ASN A 332 3.46 1.79 19.92
CA ASN A 332 3.04 3.00 19.22
C ASN A 332 1.70 3.47 19.77
N VAL A 333 1.61 4.76 20.12
CA VAL A 333 0.36 5.39 20.54
C VAL A 333 -0.57 5.40 19.32
N ASN A 334 -1.45 4.40 19.21
CA ASN A 334 -2.37 4.29 18.09
C ASN A 334 -3.48 5.34 18.27
N HIS A 335 -3.34 6.47 17.58
CA HIS A 335 -4.41 7.44 17.46
C HIS A 335 -5.53 6.85 16.58
N THR A 336 -6.79 7.05 16.96
CA THR A 336 -7.93 6.64 16.10
C THR A 336 -7.92 7.34 14.75
N VAL A 337 -7.26 8.49 14.62
CA VAL A 337 -7.03 9.18 13.34
C VAL A 337 -5.55 9.07 12.99
N ASP A 338 -5.24 8.34 11.92
CA ASP A 338 -3.86 8.06 11.49
C ASP A 338 -3.19 9.26 10.82
N LEU A 339 -3.96 10.00 10.00
CA LEU A 339 -3.51 11.20 9.32
C LEU A 339 -4.68 12.08 8.87
N PHE A 340 -4.36 13.31 8.50
CA PHE A 340 -5.27 14.24 7.83
C PHE A 340 -5.01 14.27 6.33
N ALA A 341 -6.04 14.58 5.56
CA ALA A 341 -5.92 14.89 4.13
C ALA A 341 -6.85 16.07 3.75
N PRO A 342 -6.68 16.68 2.58
CA PRO A 342 -7.55 17.77 2.10
C PRO A 342 -9.02 17.39 2.11
N GLY A 343 -9.85 18.05 2.92
CA GLY A 343 -11.25 17.68 3.09
C GLY A 343 -12.25 18.84 3.01
N GLU A 344 -11.81 20.07 2.83
CA GLU A 344 -12.69 21.24 2.74
C GLU A 344 -12.68 21.88 1.34
N TYR A 345 -13.84 22.06 0.73
CA TYR A 345 -13.97 22.62 -0.62
C TYR A 345 -13.12 21.85 -1.65
N ILE A 346 -13.29 20.52 -1.67
CA ILE A 346 -12.62 19.63 -2.63
C ILE A 346 -13.45 19.57 -3.89
N ARG A 347 -12.82 19.93 -5.01
CA ARG A 347 -13.42 19.83 -6.34
C ARG A 347 -13.18 18.44 -6.91
N SER A 348 -14.25 17.80 -7.38
CA SER A 348 -14.17 16.52 -8.08
C SER A 348 -15.32 16.40 -9.08
N THR A 349 -15.43 15.23 -9.72
CA THR A 349 -16.53 14.84 -10.60
C THR A 349 -17.86 14.73 -9.85
N LEU A 350 -18.94 14.86 -10.59
CA LEU A 350 -20.31 14.54 -10.19
C LEU A 350 -20.95 13.74 -11.33
N PRO A 351 -22.10 13.07 -11.11
CA PRO A 351 -22.83 12.39 -12.17
C PRO A 351 -23.15 13.32 -13.35
N HIS A 352 -23.37 12.73 -14.53
CA HIS A 352 -23.73 13.43 -15.77
C HIS A 352 -22.63 14.39 -16.27
N ASN A 353 -21.36 13.99 -16.15
CA ASN A 353 -20.20 14.77 -16.58
C ASN A 353 -20.06 16.15 -15.91
N LEU A 354 -20.68 16.32 -14.74
CA LEU A 354 -20.59 17.54 -13.95
C LEU A 354 -19.35 17.54 -13.04
N THR A 355 -19.04 18.68 -12.45
CA THR A 355 -18.02 18.82 -11.40
C THR A 355 -18.55 19.72 -10.28
N GLY A 356 -18.09 19.51 -9.05
CA GLY A 356 -18.60 20.26 -7.90
C GLY A 356 -17.66 20.27 -6.71
N LEU A 357 -17.95 21.15 -5.76
CA LEU A 357 -17.23 21.27 -4.48
C LEU A 357 -18.02 20.54 -3.39
N MET A 358 -17.33 19.73 -2.60
CA MET A 358 -17.87 19.12 -1.38
C MET A 358 -16.86 19.25 -0.24
N SER A 359 -17.34 19.12 1.00
CA SER A 359 -16.52 19.14 2.21
C SER A 359 -16.90 17.99 3.13
N GLY A 360 -15.90 17.37 3.75
CA GLY A 360 -16.08 16.26 4.68
C GLY A 360 -14.81 15.43 4.85
N THR A 361 -14.75 14.60 5.88
CA THR A 361 -13.78 13.49 5.93
C THR A 361 -13.95 12.57 4.72
N SER A 362 -15.16 12.47 4.17
CA SER A 362 -15.45 11.79 2.91
C SER A 362 -14.69 12.34 1.69
N MET A 363 -14.29 13.62 1.72
CA MET A 363 -13.48 14.22 0.66
C MET A 363 -11.98 14.10 0.97
N ALA A 364 -11.61 13.92 2.23
CA ALA A 364 -10.24 13.66 2.67
C ALA A 364 -9.81 12.21 2.41
N THR A 365 -10.63 11.22 2.79
CA THR A 365 -10.36 9.79 2.63
C THR A 365 -9.93 9.37 1.21
N PRO A 366 -10.56 9.84 0.11
CA PRO A 366 -10.16 9.43 -1.23
C PRO A 366 -8.74 9.90 -1.62
N HIS A 367 -8.22 10.97 -1.02
CA HIS A 367 -6.81 11.34 -1.22
C HIS A 367 -5.88 10.27 -0.64
N VAL A 368 -6.17 9.79 0.57
CA VAL A 368 -5.37 8.74 1.23
C VAL A 368 -5.50 7.41 0.50
N CYS A 369 -6.71 7.05 0.07
CA CYS A 369 -6.94 5.87 -0.77
C CYS A 369 -6.11 5.93 -2.05
N GLY A 370 -6.13 7.08 -2.74
CA GLY A 370 -5.35 7.30 -3.96
C GLY A 370 -3.85 7.19 -3.74
N VAL A 371 -3.28 7.88 -2.76
CA VAL A 371 -1.84 7.82 -2.47
C VAL A 371 -1.43 6.43 -1.97
N GLY A 372 -2.27 5.76 -1.18
CA GLY A 372 -2.01 4.38 -0.76
C GLY A 372 -1.91 3.43 -1.95
N GLY A 373 -2.82 3.55 -2.93
CA GLY A 373 -2.71 2.78 -4.17
C GLY A 373 -1.46 3.13 -4.99
N LEU A 374 -1.01 4.39 -4.96
CA LEU A 374 0.20 4.80 -5.64
C LEU A 374 1.42 4.15 -5.00
N ILE A 375 1.51 4.16 -3.66
CA ILE A 375 2.54 3.47 -2.89
C ILE A 375 2.54 1.97 -3.19
N MET A 376 1.37 1.32 -3.20
CA MET A 376 1.27 -0.09 -3.58
C MET A 376 1.78 -0.34 -5.00
N ALA A 377 1.49 0.56 -5.94
CA ALA A 377 1.91 0.44 -7.33
C ALA A 377 3.42 0.65 -7.51
N THR A 378 4.05 1.48 -6.68
CA THR A 378 5.46 1.89 -6.87
C THR A 378 6.45 1.25 -5.91
N GLU A 379 6.01 0.85 -4.71
CA GLU A 379 6.86 0.30 -3.65
C GLU A 379 6.55 -1.18 -3.36
N GLY A 380 5.57 -1.79 -4.04
CA GLY A 380 5.23 -3.21 -3.86
C GLY A 380 4.70 -3.59 -2.48
N LEU A 381 4.33 -2.61 -1.66
CA LEU A 381 3.93 -2.87 -0.27
C LEU A 381 2.61 -3.63 -0.20
N ALA A 382 2.58 -4.60 0.73
CA ALA A 382 1.35 -5.26 1.12
C ALA A 382 0.37 -4.24 1.76
N PRO A 383 -0.95 -4.34 1.50
CA PRO A 383 -1.97 -3.42 1.99
C PRO A 383 -1.87 -3.03 3.46
N GLU A 384 -1.60 -3.98 4.34
CA GLU A 384 -1.47 -3.79 5.78
C GLU A 384 -0.27 -2.90 6.19
N LYS A 385 0.71 -2.71 5.30
CA LYS A 385 1.88 -1.83 5.52
C LYS A 385 1.70 -0.43 4.97
N VAL A 386 0.71 -0.22 4.10
CA VAL A 386 0.54 1.04 3.36
C VAL A 386 0.22 2.20 4.30
N CYS A 387 -0.63 2.02 5.32
CA CYS A 387 -0.96 3.12 6.23
C CYS A 387 0.24 3.56 7.08
N ASP A 388 1.08 2.62 7.51
CA ASP A 388 2.31 2.95 8.23
C ASP A 388 3.28 3.73 7.33
N ARG A 389 3.44 3.29 6.08
CA ARG A 389 4.23 4.02 5.09
C ARG A 389 3.71 5.43 4.82
N LEU A 390 2.39 5.59 4.69
CA LEU A 390 1.74 6.90 4.56
C LEU A 390 2.04 7.80 5.76
N LYS A 391 1.96 7.24 6.99
CA LYS A 391 2.29 7.98 8.22
C LYS A 391 3.78 8.35 8.32
N GLU A 392 4.68 7.55 7.76
CA GLU A 392 6.12 7.87 7.70
C GLU A 392 6.40 9.03 6.75
N LEU A 393 5.73 9.07 5.61
CA LEU A 393 5.90 10.11 4.60
C LEU A 393 5.22 11.44 4.98
N ALA A 394 4.13 11.38 5.75
CA ALA A 394 3.28 12.52 6.05
C ALA A 394 3.99 13.72 6.72
N ASN A 395 3.56 14.93 6.39
CA ASN A 395 4.09 16.19 6.92
C ASN A 395 3.44 16.57 8.26
N PRO A 396 4.18 16.81 9.35
CA PRO A 396 3.63 17.13 10.67
C PRO A 396 3.20 18.61 10.78
N THR A 397 2.26 19.04 9.93
CA THR A 397 1.91 20.46 9.71
C THR A 397 0.52 20.86 10.21
N ILE A 398 -0.34 19.90 10.58
CA ILE A 398 -1.71 20.21 10.98
C ILE A 398 -1.74 21.02 12.27
N GLN A 399 -2.34 22.20 12.16
CA GLN A 399 -2.66 23.08 13.26
C GLN A 399 -3.99 22.67 13.90
N ASN A 400 -4.05 22.76 15.23
CA ASN A 400 -5.23 22.45 16.04
C ASN A 400 -5.86 21.08 15.72
N PRO A 401 -5.08 19.97 15.74
CA PRO A 401 -5.56 18.64 15.33
C PRO A 401 -6.67 18.07 16.24
N GLY A 402 -6.95 18.71 17.37
CA GLY A 402 -7.88 18.20 18.38
C GLY A 402 -7.19 17.30 19.40
N PHE A 403 -7.97 16.82 20.36
CA PHE A 403 -7.43 16.10 21.51
C PHE A 403 -6.86 14.74 21.09
N ASN A 404 -5.68 14.39 21.62
CA ASN A 404 -4.98 13.11 21.37
C ASN A 404 -4.97 12.67 19.89
N THR A 405 -4.64 13.60 18.99
CA THR A 405 -4.68 13.39 17.54
C THR A 405 -3.34 13.70 16.92
N THR A 406 -2.93 12.89 15.94
CA THR A 406 -1.79 13.16 15.07
C THR A 406 -1.84 14.57 14.47
N ASN A 407 -0.68 15.17 14.18
CA ASN A 407 -0.59 16.41 13.38
C ASN A 407 -0.14 16.13 11.93
N LYS A 408 -0.14 14.87 11.50
CA LYS A 408 0.34 14.43 10.19
C LYS A 408 -0.67 14.74 9.10
N LEU A 409 -0.22 15.41 8.03
CA LEU A 409 -0.94 15.67 6.79
C LEU A 409 -0.36 14.80 5.67
N LEU A 410 -1.22 14.12 4.93
CA LEU A 410 -0.87 13.26 3.80
C LEU A 410 0.16 13.92 2.87
N TYR A 411 1.21 13.16 2.55
CA TYR A 411 2.20 13.49 1.54
C TYR A 411 2.46 12.26 0.67
N ASN A 412 2.56 12.45 -0.64
CA ASN A 412 2.72 11.35 -1.60
C ASN A 412 4.19 10.94 -1.86
N GLY A 413 5.15 11.52 -1.14
CA GLY A 413 6.56 11.15 -1.27
C GLY A 413 7.26 11.67 -2.53
N SER A 414 6.66 12.63 -3.26
CA SER A 414 7.18 13.16 -4.53
C SER A 414 8.61 13.76 -4.47
N GLY A 415 9.08 14.14 -3.28
CA GLY A 415 10.32 14.90 -3.08
C GLY A 415 10.17 16.41 -3.27
N ALA A 416 9.00 16.89 -3.71
CA ALA A 416 8.70 18.31 -3.91
C ALA A 416 8.24 19.04 -2.64
#